data_AF-A0A1Q2HNE0-F1
#
_entry.id   AF-A0A1Q2HNE0-F1
#
_cell.length_a   1.000
_cell.length_b   1.000
_cell.length_c   1.000
_cell.angle_alpha   90.00
_cell.angle_beta   90.00
_cell.angle_gamma   90.00
#
_symmetry.space_group_name_H-M   'P 1'
#
loop_
_entity.id
_entity.type
_entity.pdbx_description
1 polymer ?
#
loop_
_entity_poly.entity_id
_entity_poly.type
_entity_poly.pdbx_seq_one_letter_code
_entity_poly.pdbx_strand_id
1 'polypeptide(L)'
;MYRFIALTLVFMLMAGLASAKYIDVDSDMSDWTGDDIFNLGSRNAPDGGSYDLKVTFDSDNIYLGLDRSSTSRTLGDTGWDDDSFFVAFDVDASAGSGASLDGYERVNFTGDNLPDKMFCYAGGYVWYESRTWNSSSSSWDEDGWVENGGTGHYASYGSNADEFAISRDLIGADVDDEVTMWAWMTRESNGYVETGWGVGSSTYDAQEDVIYAPDAGNGIMVPEPLTLGLLGIGSLVLRRRQ
;
A
#
# COMPACT_ATOMS: atom_id res chain seq x y z
N MET A 1 -41.23 -10.20 20.67
CA MET A 1 -40.57 -8.88 20.50
C MET A 1 -39.05 -8.99 20.36
N TYR A 2 -38.33 -9.61 21.31
CA TYR A 2 -36.86 -9.79 21.22
C TYR A 2 -36.36 -10.48 19.93
N ARG A 3 -37.04 -11.54 19.47
CA ARG A 3 -36.67 -12.27 18.25
C ARG A 3 -36.82 -11.44 16.96
N PHE A 4 -37.73 -10.46 16.96
CA PHE A 4 -37.95 -9.59 15.79
C PHE A 4 -36.87 -8.49 15.73
N ILE A 5 -36.52 -7.92 16.88
CA ILE A 5 -35.43 -6.91 16.99
C ILE A 5 -34.08 -7.53 16.60
N ALA A 6 -33.80 -8.76 17.03
CA ALA A 6 -32.58 -9.46 16.67
C ALA A 6 -32.51 -9.72 15.15
N LEU A 7 -33.62 -10.14 14.53
CA LEU A 7 -33.68 -10.36 13.08
C LEU A 7 -33.44 -9.07 12.29
N THR A 8 -34.07 -7.95 12.69
CA THR A 8 -33.88 -6.65 12.03
C THR A 8 -32.46 -6.13 12.18
N LEU A 9 -31.81 -6.36 13.33
CA LEU A 9 -30.39 -6.04 13.54
C LEU A 9 -29.50 -6.86 12.61
N VAL A 10 -29.75 -8.17 12.47
CA VAL A 10 -29.00 -9.03 11.53
C VAL A 10 -29.15 -8.56 10.09
N PHE A 11 -30.35 -8.15 9.65
CA PHE A 11 -30.54 -7.60 8.31
C PHE A 11 -29.86 -6.23 8.10
N MET A 12 -29.85 -5.35 9.11
CA MET A 12 -29.12 -4.08 9.04
C MET A 12 -27.59 -4.28 9.05
N LEU A 13 -27.11 -5.27 9.80
CA LEU A 13 -25.71 -5.73 9.81
C LEU A 13 -25.29 -6.27 8.44
N MET A 14 -26.10 -7.15 7.86
CA MET A 14 -25.82 -7.73 6.54
C MET A 14 -25.93 -6.71 5.41
N ALA A 15 -26.77 -5.67 5.55
CA ALA A 15 -26.85 -4.58 4.58
C ALA A 15 -25.66 -3.60 4.63
N GLY A 16 -24.98 -3.48 5.78
CA GLY A 16 -23.77 -2.67 5.94
C GLY A 16 -22.48 -3.40 5.51
N LEU A 17 -22.50 -4.73 5.48
CA LEU A 17 -21.38 -5.57 5.03
C LEU A 17 -21.35 -5.78 3.51
N ALA A 18 -22.35 -5.26 2.77
CA ALA A 18 -22.61 -5.65 1.37
C ALA A 18 -22.17 -4.61 0.32
N SER A 19 -21.15 -3.80 0.60
CA SER A 19 -20.53 -2.98 -0.45
C SER A 19 -19.04 -2.83 -0.18
N ALA A 20 -18.29 -3.93 -0.29
CA ALA A 20 -16.92 -3.79 -0.77
C ALA A 20 -17.03 -3.27 -2.20
N LYS A 21 -16.69 -1.99 -2.42
CA LYS A 21 -16.65 -1.46 -3.77
C LYS A 21 -15.49 -2.14 -4.48
N TYR A 22 -15.78 -2.84 -5.57
CA TYR A 22 -14.72 -3.37 -6.43
C TYR A 22 -14.03 -2.19 -7.11
N ILE A 23 -12.70 -2.15 -7.00
CA ILE A 23 -11.87 -1.29 -7.84
C ILE A 23 -11.64 -2.02 -9.16
N ASP A 24 -11.98 -1.37 -10.26
CA ASP A 24 -11.64 -1.81 -11.60
C ASP A 24 -10.21 -1.33 -11.90
N VAL A 25 -9.25 -2.26 -12.04
CA VAL A 25 -7.87 -1.89 -12.34
C VAL A 25 -7.69 -1.63 -13.84
N ASP A 26 -7.81 -0.37 -14.25
CA ASP A 26 -7.81 0.05 -15.65
C ASP A 26 -7.14 1.40 -15.94
N SER A 27 -6.35 1.93 -14.99
CA SER A 27 -5.72 3.25 -15.03
C SER A 27 -6.72 4.43 -14.97
N ASP A 28 -7.96 4.22 -14.51
CA ASP A 28 -8.94 5.27 -14.29
C ASP A 28 -9.33 5.39 -12.81
N MET A 29 -8.75 6.39 -12.14
CA MET A 29 -9.00 6.67 -10.74
C MET A 29 -10.44 7.19 -10.43
N SER A 30 -11.38 7.12 -11.37
CA SER A 30 -12.76 7.61 -11.21
C SER A 30 -13.58 6.80 -10.22
N ASP A 31 -13.26 5.53 -10.03
CA ASP A 31 -13.86 4.67 -9.01
C ASP A 31 -13.15 4.78 -7.64
N TRP A 32 -12.05 5.52 -7.53
CA TRP A 32 -11.34 5.80 -6.27
C TRP A 32 -12.00 6.91 -5.42
N THR A 33 -13.32 6.77 -5.24
CA THR A 33 -14.18 7.60 -4.40
C THR A 33 -15.06 6.72 -3.50
N GLY A 34 -15.18 7.05 -2.22
CA GLY A 34 -16.00 6.29 -1.29
C GLY A 34 -15.55 6.48 0.15
N ASP A 35 -16.34 5.96 1.10
CA ASP A 35 -16.01 5.98 2.53
C ASP A 35 -15.05 4.84 2.91
N ASP A 36 -14.90 3.83 2.03
CA ASP A 36 -14.04 2.65 2.14
C ASP A 36 -12.64 2.84 1.54
N ILE A 37 -12.33 4.06 1.09
CA ILE A 37 -11.05 4.42 0.50
C ILE A 37 -10.25 5.28 1.46
N PHE A 38 -9.08 4.78 1.84
CA PHE A 38 -8.12 5.47 2.68
C PHE A 38 -7.22 6.33 1.80
N ASN A 39 -7.44 7.64 1.79
CA ASN A 39 -6.51 8.58 1.19
C ASN A 39 -5.34 8.81 2.16
N LEU A 40 -4.13 8.38 1.78
CA LEU A 40 -2.91 8.50 2.58
C LEU A 40 -2.25 9.88 2.45
N GLY A 41 -2.83 10.76 1.65
CA GLY A 41 -2.44 12.13 1.43
C GLY A 41 -1.43 12.29 0.30
N SER A 42 -1.42 13.51 -0.26
CA SER A 42 -0.52 13.86 -1.34
C SER A 42 0.85 14.32 -0.83
N ARG A 43 1.91 13.90 -1.50
CA ARG A 43 3.31 14.26 -1.18
C ARG A 43 3.97 14.90 -2.39
N ASN A 44 4.74 15.97 -2.18
CA ASN A 44 5.36 16.70 -3.28
C ASN A 44 6.56 15.95 -3.87
N ALA A 45 6.68 15.95 -5.18
CA ALA A 45 7.91 15.55 -5.86
C ALA A 45 8.98 16.66 -5.75
N PRO A 46 10.28 16.33 -5.70
CA PRO A 46 11.35 17.33 -5.59
C PRO A 46 11.36 18.35 -6.73
N ASP A 47 11.07 17.91 -7.96
CA ASP A 47 11.12 18.73 -9.18
C ASP A 47 9.78 19.41 -9.51
N GLY A 48 8.80 19.34 -8.59
CA GLY A 48 7.45 19.86 -8.78
C GLY A 48 6.43 18.79 -9.17
N GLY A 49 5.16 19.08 -8.88
CA GLY A 49 4.09 18.10 -8.87
C GLY A 49 4.00 17.33 -7.54
N SER A 50 3.15 16.32 -7.51
CA SER A 50 2.84 15.53 -6.32
C SER A 50 2.35 14.13 -6.68
N TYR A 51 2.54 13.22 -5.73
CA TYR A 51 2.01 11.87 -5.71
C TYR A 51 0.88 11.77 -4.70
N ASP A 52 -0.29 11.27 -5.09
CA ASP A 52 -1.41 10.95 -4.19
C ASP A 52 -1.58 9.44 -4.13
N LEU A 53 -1.51 8.86 -2.94
CA LEU A 53 -1.68 7.42 -2.74
C LEU A 53 -2.98 7.15 -1.98
N LYS A 54 -3.79 6.26 -2.56
CA LYS A 54 -5.02 5.76 -1.96
C LYS A 54 -4.94 4.24 -1.80
N VAL A 55 -5.64 3.75 -0.79
CA VAL A 55 -5.70 2.32 -0.47
C VAL A 55 -7.14 1.91 -0.20
N THR A 56 -7.52 0.75 -0.68
CA THR A 56 -8.69 0.01 -0.21
C THR A 56 -8.39 -1.48 -0.24
N PHE A 57 -9.30 -2.33 0.21
CA PHE A 57 -9.08 -3.77 0.30
C PHE A 57 -10.39 -4.53 0.35
N ASP A 58 -10.35 -5.79 -0.07
CA ASP A 58 -11.40 -6.77 0.14
C ASP A 58 -10.82 -8.05 0.77
N SER A 59 -11.55 -9.17 0.70
CA SER A 59 -11.09 -10.44 1.25
C SER A 59 -9.89 -11.03 0.51
N ASP A 60 -9.67 -10.61 -0.73
CA ASP A 60 -8.77 -11.28 -1.67
C ASP A 60 -7.57 -10.39 -2.01
N ASN A 61 -7.76 -9.06 -2.05
CA ASN A 61 -6.76 -8.11 -2.53
C ASN A 61 -6.65 -6.86 -1.64
N ILE A 62 -5.43 -6.30 -1.64
CA ILE A 62 -5.16 -4.92 -1.27
C ILE A 62 -5.05 -4.12 -2.56
N TYR A 63 -5.89 -3.11 -2.70
CA TYR A 63 -5.90 -2.22 -3.86
C TYR A 63 -5.11 -0.95 -3.54
N LEU A 64 -4.25 -0.54 -4.49
CA LEU A 64 -3.52 0.73 -4.43
C LEU A 64 -3.83 1.57 -5.66
N GLY A 65 -4.00 2.87 -5.44
CA GLY A 65 -4.28 3.85 -6.49
C GLY A 65 -3.30 5.00 -6.35
N LEU A 66 -2.46 5.19 -7.36
CA LEU A 66 -1.39 6.18 -7.38
C LEU A 66 -1.68 7.22 -8.46
N ASP A 67 -2.09 8.42 -8.04
CA ASP A 67 -2.22 9.58 -8.92
C ASP A 67 -0.92 10.39 -8.91
N ARG A 68 -0.30 10.49 -10.08
CA ARG A 68 0.91 11.26 -10.35
C ARG A 68 0.74 12.14 -11.58
N SER A 69 -0.50 12.45 -11.95
CA SER A 69 -0.87 13.31 -13.08
C SER A 69 -0.16 14.67 -13.09
N SER A 70 0.21 15.17 -11.91
CA SER A 70 0.90 16.45 -11.75
C SER A 70 2.42 16.41 -11.93
N THR A 71 3.06 15.23 -11.96
CA THR A 71 4.53 15.10 -12.14
C THR A 71 4.94 14.99 -13.61
N SER A 72 4.01 14.68 -14.51
CA SER A 72 4.27 14.41 -15.94
C SER A 72 5.21 13.23 -16.21
N ARG A 73 5.40 12.31 -15.25
CA ARG A 73 6.30 11.15 -15.36
C ARG A 73 5.57 9.81 -15.53
N THR A 74 6.30 8.83 -16.07
CA THR A 74 6.07 7.38 -16.27
C THR A 74 6.32 6.43 -15.09
N LEU A 75 5.64 5.28 -14.91
CA LEU A 75 6.25 4.11 -14.25
C LEU A 75 6.91 3.34 -15.38
N GLY A 76 8.19 3.03 -15.25
CA GLY A 76 8.94 2.51 -16.38
C GLY A 76 10.39 2.15 -16.07
N ASP A 77 11.20 2.09 -17.11
CA ASP A 77 12.59 1.64 -17.09
C ASP A 77 13.57 2.68 -17.66
N THR A 78 13.09 3.87 -18.04
CA THR A 78 13.92 4.96 -18.54
C THR A 78 14.45 5.77 -17.37
N GLY A 79 15.73 5.59 -17.06
CA GLY A 79 16.40 6.32 -15.99
C GLY A 79 16.22 7.84 -16.12
N TRP A 80 15.92 8.50 -15.00
CA TRP A 80 15.60 9.93 -14.90
C TRP A 80 14.32 10.42 -15.60
N ASP A 81 13.66 9.64 -16.44
CA ASP A 81 12.39 10.05 -17.05
C ASP A 81 11.18 9.33 -16.42
N ASP A 82 11.43 8.13 -15.90
CA ASP A 82 10.45 7.30 -15.23
C ASP A 82 10.67 7.25 -13.71
N ASP A 83 9.60 6.89 -13.02
CA ASP A 83 9.54 6.60 -11.60
C ASP A 83 9.48 5.07 -11.39
N SER A 84 9.87 4.66 -10.19
CA SER A 84 9.70 3.32 -9.66
C SER A 84 8.86 3.41 -8.39
N PHE A 85 7.84 2.56 -8.26
CA PHE A 85 6.98 2.52 -7.08
C PHE A 85 7.27 1.26 -6.26
N PHE A 86 7.41 1.42 -4.95
CA PHE A 86 7.71 0.32 -4.05
C PHE A 86 6.65 0.25 -2.96
N VAL A 87 6.35 -0.98 -2.55
CA VAL A 87 5.49 -1.26 -1.40
C VAL A 87 6.09 -2.39 -0.59
N ALA A 88 5.94 -2.34 0.73
CA ALA A 88 6.36 -3.40 1.63
C ALA A 88 5.27 -3.69 2.66
N PHE A 89 5.21 -4.94 3.12
CA PHE A 89 4.20 -5.46 4.02
C PHE A 89 4.83 -6.25 5.15
N ASP A 90 4.38 -5.99 6.36
CA ASP A 90 4.45 -6.90 7.51
C ASP A 90 3.10 -7.62 7.57
N VAL A 91 3.17 -8.96 7.58
CA VAL A 91 2.00 -9.84 7.54
C VAL A 91 1.90 -10.74 8.77
N ASP A 92 2.93 -10.76 9.64
CA ASP A 92 2.94 -11.60 10.84
C ASP A 92 2.69 -10.80 12.13
N ALA A 93 2.81 -9.46 12.06
CA ALA A 93 2.69 -8.52 13.18
C ALA A 93 3.54 -8.92 14.40
N SER A 94 4.62 -9.67 14.16
CA SER A 94 5.50 -10.19 15.18
C SER A 94 6.57 -9.15 15.49
N ALA A 95 6.49 -8.57 16.69
CA ALA A 95 7.41 -7.51 17.12
C ALA A 95 8.90 -7.87 16.88
N GLY A 96 9.58 -7.08 16.05
CA GLY A 96 10.98 -7.22 15.68
C GLY A 96 11.29 -8.32 14.66
N SER A 97 10.28 -9.00 14.12
CA SER A 97 10.36 -9.81 12.90
C SER A 97 10.35 -8.90 11.67
N GLY A 98 10.96 -9.33 10.57
CA GLY A 98 11.07 -8.54 9.34
C GLY A 98 12.39 -7.77 9.15
N ALA A 99 12.46 -7.03 8.05
CA ALA A 99 13.65 -6.32 7.60
C ALA A 99 13.70 -4.87 8.09
N SER A 100 14.84 -4.40 8.59
CA SER A 100 15.03 -2.99 8.96
C SER A 100 15.40 -2.08 7.78
N LEU A 101 15.68 -2.66 6.61
CA LEU A 101 16.07 -1.98 5.39
C LEU A 101 15.29 -2.54 4.20
N ASP A 102 15.00 -1.70 3.20
CA ASP A 102 14.57 -2.22 1.91
C ASP A 102 15.73 -2.98 1.25
N GLY A 103 15.43 -3.94 0.38
CA GLY A 103 16.47 -4.74 -0.28
C GLY A 103 17.36 -3.95 -1.25
N TYR A 104 17.15 -2.63 -1.37
CA TYR A 104 17.99 -1.71 -2.15
C TYR A 104 18.77 -0.73 -1.27
N GLU A 105 18.68 -0.83 0.06
CA GLU A 105 19.38 0.00 1.05
C GLU A 105 19.09 1.51 0.92
N ARG A 106 17.88 1.89 0.49
CA ARG A 106 17.40 3.27 0.32
C ARG A 106 16.47 3.73 1.45
N VAL A 107 15.75 2.79 2.07
CA VAL A 107 14.73 3.04 3.09
C VAL A 107 15.08 2.28 4.35
N ASN A 108 14.87 2.93 5.50
CA ASN A 108 14.92 2.29 6.81
C ASN A 108 13.50 2.12 7.36
N PHE A 109 13.19 0.90 7.82
CA PHE A 109 11.98 0.58 8.57
C PHE A 109 12.29 0.61 10.07
N THR A 110 11.36 1.15 10.86
CA THR A 110 11.51 1.28 12.32
C THR A 110 10.20 0.98 13.01
N GLY A 111 10.27 0.56 14.27
CA GLY A 111 9.10 0.21 15.07
C GLY A 111 9.11 -1.27 15.42
N ASP A 112 7.99 -1.73 15.97
CA ASP A 112 7.81 -3.14 16.32
C ASP A 112 7.47 -3.99 15.08
N ASN A 113 6.72 -3.43 14.13
CA ASN A 113 6.35 -4.08 12.86
C ASN A 113 7.42 -3.76 11.81
N LEU A 114 7.98 -4.78 11.16
CA LEU A 114 8.92 -4.63 10.04
C LEU A 114 8.52 -5.54 8.89
N PRO A 115 8.79 -5.16 7.62
CA PRO A 115 8.27 -5.88 6.48
C PRO A 115 8.93 -7.26 6.26
N ASP A 116 8.10 -8.22 5.84
CA ASP A 116 8.50 -9.55 5.38
C ASP A 116 8.32 -9.74 3.86
N LYS A 117 7.52 -8.90 3.22
CA LYS A 117 7.30 -8.92 1.77
C LYS A 117 7.48 -7.54 1.17
N MET A 118 8.06 -7.46 -0.02
CA MET A 118 8.19 -6.20 -0.76
C MET A 118 7.93 -6.42 -2.24
N PHE A 119 7.36 -5.42 -2.90
CA PHE A 119 7.20 -5.33 -4.35
C PHE A 119 7.82 -4.03 -4.87
N CYS A 120 8.46 -4.11 -6.03
CA CYS A 120 9.01 -3.02 -6.80
C CYS A 120 8.34 -3.01 -8.18
N TYR A 121 7.54 -2.00 -8.47
CA TYR A 121 6.92 -1.76 -9.77
C TYR A 121 7.82 -0.82 -10.57
N ALA A 122 8.62 -1.43 -11.45
CA ALA A 122 9.57 -0.77 -12.34
C ALA A 122 9.86 -1.70 -13.54
N GLY A 123 10.75 -1.30 -14.46
CA GLY A 123 11.24 -2.21 -15.49
C GLY A 123 10.28 -2.43 -16.68
N GLY A 124 9.21 -1.63 -16.77
CA GLY A 124 8.23 -1.64 -17.86
C GLY A 124 6.78 -1.73 -17.39
N TYR A 125 5.82 -1.56 -18.30
CA TYR A 125 4.39 -1.67 -18.00
C TYR A 125 4.06 -3.01 -17.38
N VAL A 126 3.31 -3.01 -16.27
CA VAL A 126 2.80 -4.20 -15.56
C VAL A 126 3.87 -5.14 -14.99
N TRP A 127 5.16 -4.76 -15.05
CA TRP A 127 6.24 -5.51 -14.43
C TRP A 127 6.36 -5.18 -12.94
N TYR A 128 6.76 -6.18 -12.18
CA TYR A 128 7.25 -5.98 -10.83
C TYR A 128 8.33 -7.01 -10.47
N GLU A 129 9.14 -6.68 -9.48
CA GLU A 129 10.00 -7.61 -8.75
C GLU A 129 9.44 -7.76 -7.33
N SER A 130 9.50 -8.95 -6.76
CA SER A 130 9.20 -9.14 -5.34
C SER A 130 10.38 -9.72 -4.57
N ARG A 131 10.38 -9.45 -3.26
CA ARG A 131 11.35 -10.00 -2.32
C ARG A 131 10.66 -10.47 -1.05
N THR A 132 11.19 -11.54 -0.48
CA THR A 132 10.71 -12.12 0.78
C THR A 132 11.83 -12.06 1.81
N TRP A 133 11.52 -11.63 3.03
CA TRP A 133 12.51 -11.57 4.10
C TRP A 133 12.80 -12.96 4.64
N ASN A 134 14.08 -13.31 4.69
CA ASN A 134 14.54 -14.54 5.28
C ASN A 134 15.14 -14.25 6.66
N SER A 135 14.34 -14.47 7.70
CA SER A 135 14.76 -14.26 9.09
C SER A 135 15.93 -15.15 9.52
N SER A 136 16.15 -16.30 8.86
CA SER A 136 17.24 -17.22 9.18
C SER A 136 18.60 -16.72 8.69
N SER A 137 18.65 -16.06 7.54
CA SER A 137 19.86 -15.43 7.00
C SER A 137 19.94 -13.93 7.26
N SER A 138 18.88 -13.31 7.77
CA SER A 138 18.72 -11.86 7.92
C SER A 138 18.99 -11.12 6.60
N SER A 139 18.41 -11.63 5.50
CA SER A 139 18.56 -11.08 4.16
C SER A 139 17.25 -11.15 3.38
N TRP A 140 17.13 -10.29 2.37
CA TRP A 140 16.09 -10.42 1.36
C TRP A 140 16.43 -11.56 0.39
N ASP A 141 15.50 -12.48 0.21
CA ASP A 141 15.51 -13.44 -0.89
C ASP A 141 14.79 -12.81 -2.09
N GLU A 142 15.46 -12.75 -3.24
CA GLU A 142 14.89 -12.22 -4.48
C GLU A 142 14.01 -13.27 -5.15
N ASP A 143 12.72 -12.96 -5.33
CA ASP A 143 11.79 -13.85 -6.03
C ASP A 143 11.89 -13.71 -7.56
N GLY A 144 12.51 -12.61 -8.02
CA GLY A 144 12.73 -12.27 -9.43
C GLY A 144 11.62 -11.41 -10.05
N TRP A 145 11.82 -11.06 -11.32
CA TRP A 145 10.91 -10.22 -12.11
C TRP A 145 9.75 -11.02 -12.70
N VAL A 146 8.54 -10.49 -12.57
CA VAL A 146 7.30 -11.08 -13.06
C VAL A 146 6.48 -10.04 -13.80
N GLU A 147 5.83 -10.46 -14.89
CA GLU A 147 4.85 -9.67 -15.61
C GLU A 147 3.44 -10.06 -15.13
N ASN A 148 2.68 -9.09 -14.58
CA ASN A 148 1.25 -9.22 -14.25
C ASN A 148 0.86 -10.44 -13.38
N GLY A 149 1.80 -10.97 -12.58
CA GLY A 149 1.72 -12.23 -11.84
C GLY A 149 0.83 -12.25 -10.58
N GLY A 150 -0.35 -11.63 -10.62
CA GLY A 150 -1.30 -11.62 -9.50
C GLY A 150 -1.28 -10.36 -8.63
N THR A 151 -0.56 -9.32 -9.06
CA THR A 151 -0.65 -7.96 -8.51
C THR A 151 -1.65 -7.07 -9.24
N GLY A 152 -2.33 -7.62 -10.26
CA GLY A 152 -3.38 -6.94 -11.02
C GLY A 152 -3.01 -5.49 -11.33
N HIS A 153 -1.80 -5.26 -11.84
CA HIS A 153 -1.28 -3.93 -12.13
C HIS A 153 -1.67 -3.58 -13.56
N TYR A 154 -2.40 -2.47 -13.72
CA TYR A 154 -2.64 -1.90 -15.04
C TYR A 154 -1.91 -0.56 -15.15
N ALA A 155 -0.80 -0.59 -15.89
CA ALA A 155 -0.12 0.61 -16.35
C ALA A 155 -0.20 0.64 -17.88
N SER A 156 -0.68 1.75 -18.41
CA SER A 156 -0.69 2.03 -19.83
C SER A 156 0.26 3.18 -20.16
N TYR A 157 0.86 3.15 -21.36
CA TYR A 157 1.81 4.19 -21.77
C TYR A 157 1.16 5.58 -21.74
N GLY A 158 1.74 6.49 -20.96
CA GLY A 158 1.22 7.85 -20.79
C GLY A 158 0.03 7.96 -19.81
N SER A 159 -0.32 6.87 -19.11
CA SER A 159 -1.14 6.99 -17.91
C SER A 159 -0.29 7.49 -16.74
N ASN A 160 -0.88 8.41 -15.99
CA ASN A 160 -0.30 8.96 -14.77
C ASN A 160 -1.20 8.61 -13.55
N ALA A 161 -2.05 7.60 -13.72
CA ALA A 161 -2.98 7.07 -12.76
C ALA A 161 -2.77 5.55 -12.79
N ASP A 162 -1.96 5.06 -11.86
CA ASP A 162 -1.59 3.65 -11.79
C ASP A 162 -2.41 2.95 -10.70
N GLU A 163 -2.94 1.78 -11.03
CA GLU A 163 -3.79 1.00 -10.14
C GLU A 163 -3.24 -0.41 -9.98
N PHE A 164 -3.35 -0.93 -8.77
CA PHE A 164 -2.78 -2.21 -8.38
C PHE A 164 -3.80 -3.00 -7.57
N ALA A 165 -3.84 -4.32 -7.78
CA ALA A 165 -4.61 -5.27 -6.97
C ALA A 165 -3.68 -6.39 -6.47
N ILE A 166 -3.08 -6.17 -5.30
CA ILE A 166 -2.10 -7.09 -4.72
C ILE A 166 -2.85 -8.17 -3.94
N SER A 167 -2.80 -9.41 -4.41
CA SER A 167 -3.42 -10.53 -3.73
C SER A 167 -2.85 -10.71 -2.31
N ARG A 168 -3.73 -10.93 -1.32
CA ARG A 168 -3.35 -11.20 0.07
C ARG A 168 -2.54 -12.50 0.20
N ASP A 169 -2.93 -13.53 -0.56
CA ASP A 169 -2.18 -14.79 -0.66
C ASP A 169 -0.74 -14.56 -1.13
N LEU A 170 -0.53 -13.60 -2.05
CA LEU A 170 0.79 -13.29 -2.59
C LEU A 170 1.72 -12.63 -1.56
N ILE A 171 1.15 -11.87 -0.62
CA ILE A 171 1.90 -11.29 0.50
C ILE A 171 2.05 -12.25 1.67
N GLY A 172 1.34 -13.37 1.66
CA GLY A 172 1.34 -14.36 2.73
C GLY A 172 0.42 -14.00 3.90
N ALA A 173 -0.59 -13.15 3.68
CA ALA A 173 -1.57 -12.75 4.69
C ALA A 173 -2.88 -13.52 4.49
N ASP A 174 -3.44 -14.07 5.57
CA ASP A 174 -4.81 -14.58 5.61
C ASP A 174 -5.83 -13.43 5.69
N VAL A 175 -7.11 -13.71 5.47
CA VAL A 175 -8.19 -12.70 5.46
C VAL A 175 -8.37 -11.95 6.78
N ASP A 176 -7.99 -12.59 7.89
CA ASP A 176 -8.13 -12.06 9.26
C ASP A 176 -6.82 -11.42 9.78
N ASP A 177 -5.76 -11.41 8.96
CA ASP A 177 -4.47 -10.85 9.37
C ASP A 177 -4.47 -9.32 9.29
N GLU A 178 -3.96 -8.70 10.34
CA GLU A 178 -3.64 -7.27 10.35
C GLU A 178 -2.36 -7.06 9.53
N VAL A 179 -2.46 -6.25 8.47
CA VAL A 179 -1.34 -6.00 7.57
C VAL A 179 -0.82 -4.59 7.81
N THR A 180 0.48 -4.44 8.05
CA THR A 180 1.12 -3.13 8.11
C THR A 180 1.82 -2.86 6.78
N MET A 181 1.55 -1.70 6.16
CA MET A 181 2.06 -1.36 4.83
C MET A 181 2.96 -0.12 4.84
N TRP A 182 3.98 -0.16 3.99
CA TRP A 182 4.86 0.94 3.64
C TRP A 182 4.86 1.14 2.13
N ALA A 183 5.03 2.38 1.68
CA ALA A 183 5.11 2.67 0.24
C ALA A 183 6.04 3.85 -0.03
N TRP A 184 6.76 3.84 -1.15
CA TRP A 184 7.62 4.96 -1.55
C TRP A 184 7.86 5.02 -3.06
N MET A 185 8.21 6.23 -3.50
CA MET A 185 8.58 6.52 -4.88
C MET A 185 10.09 6.73 -4.94
N THR A 186 10.73 6.16 -5.96
CA THR A 186 12.07 6.58 -6.39
C THR A 186 12.00 7.00 -7.83
N ARG A 187 13.01 7.73 -8.28
CA ARG A 187 13.22 7.90 -9.71
C ARG A 187 14.04 6.73 -10.24
N GLU A 188 13.68 6.27 -11.43
CA GLU A 188 14.33 5.12 -12.04
C GLU A 188 15.83 5.39 -12.19
N SER A 189 16.65 4.40 -11.84
CA SER A 189 18.12 4.49 -11.78
C SER A 189 18.71 5.55 -10.81
N ASN A 190 17.92 6.21 -9.97
CA ASN A 190 18.37 7.39 -9.24
C ASN A 190 18.80 7.15 -7.78
N GLY A 191 18.62 5.95 -7.23
CA GLY A 191 19.18 5.59 -5.93
C GLY A 191 18.58 6.29 -4.69
N TYR A 192 17.89 7.43 -4.83
CA TYR A 192 17.23 8.14 -3.73
C TYR A 192 15.70 8.00 -3.74
N VAL A 193 15.12 8.12 -2.55
CA VAL A 193 13.67 8.16 -2.33
C VAL A 193 13.16 9.58 -2.56
N GLU A 194 12.22 9.73 -3.48
CA GLU A 194 11.60 11.03 -3.75
C GLU A 194 10.55 11.38 -2.69
N THR A 195 9.74 10.38 -2.32
CA THR A 195 8.74 10.51 -1.27
C THR A 195 8.29 9.14 -0.76
N GLY A 196 7.58 9.10 0.36
CA GLY A 196 6.98 7.87 0.86
C GLY A 196 5.95 8.07 1.96
N TRP A 197 5.28 6.97 2.29
CA TRP A 197 4.25 6.85 3.30
C TRP A 197 4.66 5.75 4.29
N GLY A 198 4.79 6.14 5.57
CA GLY A 198 5.22 5.26 6.65
C GLY A 198 6.72 4.97 6.70
N VAL A 199 7.53 5.48 5.75
CA VAL A 199 8.95 5.15 5.64
C VAL A 199 9.90 6.32 5.96
N GLY A 200 11.07 5.99 6.49
CA GLY A 200 12.21 6.91 6.56
C GLY A 200 13.22 6.67 5.43
N SER A 201 13.64 7.73 4.75
CA SER A 201 14.75 7.65 3.76
C SER A 201 16.10 7.57 4.47
N SER A 202 17.00 6.72 3.98
CA SER A 202 18.37 6.57 4.50
C SER A 202 19.48 6.96 3.52
N THR A 203 19.13 7.42 2.32
CA THR A 203 20.11 7.81 1.29
C THR A 203 20.27 9.32 1.18
N TYR A 204 21.50 9.76 1.48
CA TYR A 204 22.00 11.13 1.29
C TYR A 204 22.09 11.46 -0.20
N ASP A 205 21.51 12.60 -0.62
CA ASP A 205 21.97 13.27 -1.83
C ASP A 205 23.43 13.70 -1.61
N ALA A 206 24.29 13.48 -2.61
CA ALA A 206 25.69 13.86 -2.58
C ALA A 206 25.91 15.38 -2.54
N GLN A 207 24.85 16.19 -2.43
CA GLN A 207 24.96 17.63 -2.38
C GLN A 207 24.27 18.36 -1.22
N GLU A 208 22.96 18.32 -0.95
CA GLU A 208 22.41 19.06 0.21
C GLU A 208 21.12 18.46 0.78
N ASP A 209 21.00 18.54 2.11
CA ASP A 209 19.82 18.47 2.97
C ASP A 209 18.78 17.33 2.80
N VAL A 210 18.41 16.75 3.95
CA VAL A 210 17.31 15.79 4.11
C VAL A 210 16.02 16.36 3.50
N ILE A 211 15.61 15.86 2.33
CA ILE A 211 14.49 16.42 1.54
C ILE A 211 13.14 16.25 2.26
N TYR A 212 13.01 15.22 3.10
CA TYR A 212 11.89 15.08 4.04
C TYR A 212 12.38 14.54 5.36
N ALA A 213 12.03 15.20 6.47
CA ALA A 213 12.19 14.59 7.78
C ALA A 213 11.51 13.22 7.71
N PRO A 214 12.20 12.11 8.05
CA PRO A 214 11.57 10.81 8.02
C PRO A 214 10.36 10.89 8.96
N ASP A 215 9.15 10.81 8.41
CA ASP A 215 8.11 10.09 9.13
C ASP A 215 8.57 8.64 9.09
N ALA A 216 9.56 8.32 9.94
CA ALA A 216 9.83 6.98 10.40
C ALA A 216 8.59 6.56 11.19
N GLY A 217 7.52 6.32 10.44
CA GLY A 217 6.21 6.03 10.93
C GLY A 217 6.13 4.55 11.20
N ASN A 218 5.36 4.21 12.22
CA ASN A 218 4.72 2.90 12.22
C ASN A 218 3.98 2.79 10.89
N GLY A 219 4.17 1.69 10.16
CA GLY A 219 3.53 1.55 8.85
C GLY A 219 2.02 1.73 8.93
N ILE A 220 1.41 1.88 7.77
CA ILE A 220 -0.03 2.12 7.67
C ILE A 220 -0.72 0.80 7.97
N MET A 221 -1.45 0.73 9.08
CA MET A 221 -2.26 -0.44 9.37
C MET A 221 -3.41 -0.50 8.38
N VAL A 222 -3.50 -1.60 7.66
CA VAL A 222 -4.62 -1.97 6.80
C VAL A 222 -5.55 -2.83 7.67
N PRO A 223 -6.68 -2.26 8.15
CA PRO A 223 -7.55 -2.99 9.06
C PRO A 223 -8.12 -4.24 8.38
N GLU A 224 -8.26 -5.34 9.11
CA GLU A 224 -8.99 -6.50 8.59
C GLU A 224 -10.48 -6.14 8.37
N PRO A 225 -11.16 -6.76 7.37
CA PRO A 225 -12.57 -6.50 7.07
C PRO A 225 -13.50 -6.66 8.28
N LEU A 226 -13.17 -7.58 9.19
CA LEU A 226 -13.99 -7.91 10.36
C LEU A 226 -13.95 -6.80 11.43
N THR A 227 -12.81 -6.14 11.61
CA THR A 227 -12.64 -5.00 12.53
C THR A 227 -13.44 -3.78 12.07
N LEU A 228 -13.53 -3.50 10.77
CA LEU A 228 -14.40 -2.44 10.24
C LEU A 228 -15.89 -2.74 10.54
N GLY A 229 -16.30 -3.99 10.39
CA GLY A 229 -17.63 -4.46 10.77
C GLY A 229 -17.93 -4.23 12.25
N LEU A 230 -16.99 -4.54 13.14
CA LEU A 230 -17.13 -4.37 14.59
C LEU A 230 -17.15 -2.89 15.04
N LEU A 231 -16.34 -2.03 14.43
CA LEU A 231 -16.34 -0.58 14.69
C LEU A 231 -17.67 0.08 14.28
N GLY A 232 -18.25 -0.35 13.14
CA GLY A 232 -19.59 0.05 12.73
C GLY A 232 -20.68 -0.35 13.74
N ILE A 233 -20.56 -1.53 14.35
CA ILE A 233 -21.50 -2.00 15.38
C ILE A 233 -21.33 -1.22 16.69
N GLY A 234 -20.08 -1.00 17.12
CA GLY A 234 -19.77 -0.28 18.35
C GLY A 234 -20.31 1.16 18.34
N SER A 235 -20.17 1.86 17.21
CA SER A 235 -20.70 3.23 17.04
C SER A 235 -22.24 3.29 17.06
N LEU A 236 -22.92 2.27 16.52
CA LEU A 236 -24.39 2.14 16.60
C LEU A 236 -24.88 1.82 18.03
N VAL A 237 -24.16 1.00 18.78
CA VAL A 237 -24.48 0.69 20.19
C VAL A 237 -24.30 1.92 21.08
N LEU A 238 -23.30 2.75 20.80
CA LEU A 238 -23.05 4.00 21.55
C LEU A 238 -24.09 5.09 21.25
N ARG A 239 -24.54 5.24 20.00
CA ARG A 239 -25.64 6.16 19.65
C ARG A 239 -26.99 5.80 20.28
N ARG A 240 -27.20 4.54 20.66
CA ARG A 240 -28.43 4.07 21.31
C ARG A 240 -28.46 4.32 22.82
N ARG A 241 -27.35 4.79 23.41
CA ARG A 241 -27.21 5.13 24.84
C ARG A 241 -27.27 6.64 25.15
N GLN A 242 -27.47 7.48 24.14
CA GLN A 242 -27.82 8.90 24.29
C GLN A 242 -29.32 9.08 24.13
#